data_AF-A0A2V7PHU5-F1
#
_entry.id   AF-A0A2V7PHU5-F1
#
_cell.length_a   1.000
_cell.length_b   1.000
_cell.length_c   1.000
_cell.angle_alpha   90.00
_cell.angle_beta   90.00
_cell.angle_gamma   90.00
#
_symmetry.space_group_name_H-M   'P 1'
#
loop_
_entity.id
_entity.type
_entity.pdbx_description
1 polymer ?
#
loop_
_entity_poly.entity_id
_entity_poly.type
_entity_poly.pdbx_seq_one_letter_code
_entity_poly.pdbx_strand_id
1 'polypeptide(L)'
;MGSKLKVTSRPANAIRHSGAAFRTVGSDAVAKALGAEAVPREEVHGAPISLHALRRQLEIRVRSTGGRPSLEGATKIQKIPLKPEDWSRLEELAAQLSQQGVSATAGQVASVMVHKQLEILGSATAGHRRPSRRVMKRATRS
;
A
#
# COMPACT_ATOMS: atom_id res chain seq x y z
N MET A 1 5.86 34.35 -27.43
CA MET A 1 5.59 33.48 -28.60
C MET A 1 6.06 32.08 -28.26
N GLY A 2 5.17 31.08 -28.21
CA GLY A 2 5.53 29.70 -27.82
C GLY A 2 5.86 28.85 -29.03
N SER A 3 7.09 28.37 -29.14
CA SER A 3 7.51 27.45 -30.20
C SER A 3 6.92 26.05 -29.98
N LYS A 4 6.20 25.54 -30.98
CA LYS A 4 5.65 24.18 -30.99
C LYS A 4 6.77 23.19 -31.36
N LEU A 5 7.02 22.21 -30.49
CA LEU A 5 7.91 21.09 -30.78
C LEU A 5 7.22 20.13 -31.76
N LYS A 6 7.87 19.87 -32.89
CA LYS A 6 7.42 18.91 -33.90
C LYS A 6 8.22 17.62 -33.74
N VAL A 7 7.58 16.55 -33.27
CA VAL A 7 8.20 15.22 -33.20
C VAL A 7 8.32 14.68 -34.62
N THR A 8 9.55 14.48 -35.10
CA THR A 8 9.87 14.06 -36.47
C THR A 8 10.20 12.57 -36.60
N SER A 9 10.22 11.82 -35.51
CA SER A 9 10.56 10.39 -35.53
C SER A 9 9.36 9.49 -35.80
N ARG A 10 9.60 8.38 -36.51
CA ARG A 10 8.61 7.30 -36.69
C ARG A 10 8.29 6.67 -35.33
N PRO A 11 7.02 6.37 -35.01
CA PRO A 11 6.67 5.64 -33.80
C PRO A 11 7.33 4.26 -33.84
N ALA A 12 7.92 3.83 -32.72
CA ALA A 12 8.49 2.50 -32.61
C ALA A 12 7.41 1.44 -32.85
N ASN A 13 7.76 0.34 -33.53
CA ASN A 13 6.85 -0.76 -33.75
C ASN A 13 6.41 -1.37 -32.41
N ALA A 14 5.16 -1.79 -32.32
CA ALA A 14 4.63 -2.51 -31.16
C ALA A 14 5.44 -3.80 -30.93
N ILE A 15 6.02 -3.93 -29.74
CA ILE A 15 6.74 -5.14 -29.34
C ILE A 15 5.72 -6.27 -29.19
N ARG A 16 5.85 -7.30 -30.02
CA ARG A 16 5.03 -8.52 -29.96
C ARG A 16 5.86 -9.64 -29.35
N HIS A 17 5.36 -10.25 -28.27
CA HIS A 17 5.96 -11.44 -27.69
C HIS A 17 5.64 -12.66 -28.55
N SER A 18 6.66 -13.28 -29.15
CA SER A 18 6.54 -14.47 -30.01
C SER A 18 6.95 -15.78 -29.32
N GLY A 19 7.20 -15.77 -28.00
CA GLY A 19 7.53 -16.97 -27.25
C GLY A 19 6.33 -17.88 -27.02
N ALA A 20 6.59 -19.20 -26.92
CA ALA A 20 5.58 -20.16 -26.51
C ALA A 20 4.97 -19.76 -25.16
N ALA A 21 3.63 -19.77 -25.07
CA ALA A 21 2.95 -19.50 -23.81
C ALA A 21 3.27 -20.62 -22.82
N PHE A 22 3.97 -20.29 -21.73
CA PHE A 22 4.15 -21.22 -20.62
C PHE A 22 2.78 -21.50 -19.98
N ARG A 23 2.50 -22.77 -19.67
CA ARG A 23 1.28 -23.14 -18.96
C ARG A 23 1.27 -22.48 -17.59
N THR A 24 0.18 -21.81 -17.26
CA THR A 24 -0.05 -21.31 -15.91
C THR A 24 -0.06 -22.50 -14.95
N VAL A 25 0.82 -22.47 -13.95
CA VAL A 25 0.81 -23.48 -12.89
C VAL A 25 -0.32 -23.13 -11.94
N GLY A 26 -1.25 -24.07 -11.73
CA GLY A 26 -2.34 -23.90 -10.77
C GLY A 26 -1.79 -23.77 -9.34
N SER A 27 -2.45 -22.98 -8.51
CA SER A 27 -2.09 -22.79 -7.09
C SER A 27 -1.89 -24.10 -6.34
N ASP A 28 -2.68 -25.12 -6.68
CA ASP A 28 -2.68 -26.42 -6.01
C ASP A 28 -1.40 -27.21 -6.30
N ALA A 29 -0.88 -27.09 -7.52
CA ALA A 29 0.39 -27.70 -7.91
C ALA A 29 1.56 -27.06 -7.16
N VAL A 30 1.49 -25.75 -6.92
CA VAL A 30 2.48 -25.02 -6.10
C VAL A 30 2.37 -25.43 -4.62
N ALA A 31 1.16 -25.48 -4.08
CA ALA A 31 0.92 -25.87 -2.68
C ALA A 31 1.46 -27.28 -2.39
N LYS A 32 1.17 -28.24 -3.29
CA LYS A 32 1.65 -29.62 -3.17
C LYS A 32 3.17 -29.72 -3.25
N ALA A 33 3.80 -29.00 -4.18
CA ALA A 33 5.26 -29.02 -4.34
C ALA A 33 5.99 -28.44 -3.10
N LEU A 34 5.35 -27.49 -2.40
CA LEU A 34 5.91 -26.84 -1.22
C LEU A 34 5.51 -27.51 0.10
N GLY A 35 4.72 -28.59 0.07
CA GLY A 35 4.21 -29.24 1.28
C GLY A 35 3.30 -28.33 2.11
N ALA A 36 2.60 -27.39 1.46
CA ALA A 36 1.73 -26.45 2.15
C ALA A 36 0.38 -27.10 2.52
N GLU A 37 -0.09 -26.85 3.74
CA GLU A 37 -1.43 -27.21 4.19
C GLU A 37 -2.42 -26.07 3.94
N ALA A 38 -3.66 -26.43 3.57
CA ALA A 38 -4.72 -25.46 3.35
C ALA A 38 -5.25 -24.93 4.69
N VAL A 39 -4.81 -23.73 5.06
CA VAL A 39 -5.31 -23.00 6.23
C VAL A 39 -6.56 -22.20 5.83
N PRO A 40 -7.65 -22.20 6.63
CA PRO A 40 -8.79 -21.34 6.37
C PRO A 40 -8.33 -19.90 6.21
N ARG A 41 -8.81 -19.25 5.15
CA ARG A 41 -8.47 -17.87 4.85
C ARG A 41 -9.15 -16.99 5.90
N GLU A 42 -8.40 -16.56 6.89
CA GLU A 42 -8.90 -15.63 7.90
C GLU A 42 -9.15 -14.27 7.21
N GLU A 43 -10.41 -13.83 7.15
CA GLU A 43 -10.75 -12.47 6.74
C GLU A 43 -10.34 -11.52 7.86
N VAL A 44 -9.06 -11.20 7.96
CA VAL A 44 -8.57 -10.25 8.96
C VAL A 44 -8.87 -8.83 8.50
N HIS A 45 -10.12 -8.42 8.64
CA HIS A 45 -10.46 -7.01 8.73
C HIS A 45 -9.75 -6.44 9.96
N GLY A 46 -8.73 -5.60 9.77
CA GLY A 46 -8.01 -5.02 10.91
C GLY A 46 -6.61 -5.57 11.17
N ALA A 47 -6.09 -6.50 10.34
CA ALA A 47 -4.76 -7.08 10.56
C ALA A 47 -3.68 -5.98 10.61
N PRO A 48 -2.76 -6.03 11.60
CA PRO A 48 -1.58 -5.17 11.58
C PRO A 48 -0.80 -5.38 10.27
N ILE A 49 -0.28 -4.29 9.71
CA ILE A 49 0.48 -4.34 8.46
C ILE A 49 1.64 -5.33 8.58
N SER A 50 1.72 -6.30 7.65
CA SER A 50 2.86 -7.22 7.61
C SER A 50 4.15 -6.46 7.24
N LEU A 51 5.30 -6.94 7.72
CA LEU A 51 6.60 -6.35 7.40
C LEU A 51 6.83 -6.21 5.88
N HIS A 52 6.41 -7.21 5.10
CA HIS A 52 6.47 -7.13 3.64
C HIS A 52 5.57 -6.00 3.09
N ALA A 53 4.35 -5.86 3.59
CA ALA A 53 3.46 -4.80 3.15
C ALA A 53 4.01 -3.42 3.52
N LEU A 54 4.61 -3.28 4.71
CA LEU A 54 5.30 -2.08 5.15
C LEU A 54 6.46 -1.73 4.22
N ARG A 55 7.32 -2.70 3.91
CA ARG A 55 8.44 -2.54 2.96
C ARG A 55 7.96 -1.98 1.62
N ARG A 56 6.95 -2.59 1.01
CA ARG A 56 6.39 -2.11 -0.28
C ARG A 56 5.86 -0.68 -0.18
N GLN A 57 5.19 -0.33 0.92
CA GLN A 57 4.70 1.03 1.12
C GLN A 57 5.82 2.04 1.28
N LEU A 58 6.91 1.69 1.96
CA LEU A 58 8.10 2.52 2.07
C LEU A 58 8.77 2.71 0.71
N GLU A 59 8.97 1.63 -0.06
CA GLU A 59 9.53 1.71 -1.43
C GLU A 59 8.70 2.64 -2.35
N ILE A 60 7.37 2.60 -2.25
CA ILE A 60 6.48 3.45 -3.06
C ILE A 60 6.55 4.92 -2.62
N ARG A 61 6.52 5.16 -1.31
CA ARG A 61 6.29 6.51 -0.74
C ARG A 61 7.55 7.27 -0.38
N VAL A 62 8.68 6.57 -0.18
CA VAL A 62 9.96 7.18 0.13
C VAL A 62 10.69 7.42 -1.18
N ARG A 63 10.60 8.66 -1.67
CA ARG A 63 11.32 9.09 -2.88
C ARG A 63 12.54 9.91 -2.51
N SER A 64 13.67 9.60 -3.15
CA SER A 64 14.87 10.44 -3.07
C SER A 64 14.73 11.62 -4.02
N THR A 65 14.59 12.83 -3.48
CA THR A 65 14.62 14.10 -4.23
C THR A 65 15.98 14.79 -4.13
N GLY A 66 17.06 14.02 -3.98
CA GLY A 66 18.42 14.55 -3.90
C GLY A 66 18.91 14.90 -2.49
N GLY A 67 18.23 14.42 -1.44
CA GLY A 67 18.59 14.61 -0.02
C GLY A 67 18.14 13.42 0.85
N ARG A 68 18.02 13.62 2.17
CA ARG A 68 17.52 12.58 3.10
C ARG A 68 16.11 12.17 2.65
N PRO A 69 15.87 10.91 2.28
CA PRO A 69 14.59 10.48 1.71
C PRO A 69 13.45 10.89 2.63
N SER A 70 12.40 11.48 2.08
CA SER A 70 11.21 11.93 2.81
C SER A 70 9.98 11.22 2.29
N LEU A 71 8.94 11.12 3.13
CA LEU A 71 7.66 10.57 2.69
C LEU A 71 6.96 11.59 1.79
N GLU A 72 6.63 11.17 0.58
CA GLU A 72 5.91 11.99 -0.39
C GLU A 72 4.55 12.43 0.18
N GLY A 73 4.28 13.75 0.15
CA GLY A 73 3.04 14.34 0.65
C GLY A 73 2.99 14.65 2.16
N ALA A 74 4.00 14.26 2.94
CA ALA A 74 4.09 14.61 4.36
C ALA A 74 4.61 16.05 4.55
N THR A 75 3.73 17.04 4.43
CA THR A 75 4.07 18.48 4.51
C THR A 75 4.12 19.03 5.93
N LYS A 76 3.56 18.32 6.92
CA LYS A 76 3.47 18.76 8.32
C LYS A 76 4.09 17.74 9.26
N ILE A 77 5.09 18.18 10.04
CA ILE A 77 5.73 17.37 11.08
C ILE A 77 4.95 17.59 12.39
N GLN A 78 4.32 16.53 12.90
CA GLN A 78 3.63 16.54 14.21
C GLN A 78 4.40 15.63 15.17
N LYS A 79 4.66 16.13 16.38
CA LYS A 79 5.30 15.33 17.43
C LYS A 79 4.26 14.41 18.05
N ILE A 80 4.47 13.11 17.94
CA ILE A 80 3.65 12.10 18.59
C ILE A 80 4.43 11.61 19.80
N PRO A 81 3.89 11.73 21.03
CA PRO A 81 4.53 11.14 22.20
C PRO A 81 4.55 9.61 22.04
N LEU A 82 5.73 9.01 22.18
CA LEU A 82 5.95 7.57 22.11
C LEU A 82 6.59 7.11 23.42
N LYS A 83 6.28 5.88 23.82
CA LYS A 83 7.01 5.26 24.92
C LYS A 83 8.42 4.87 24.45
N PRO A 84 9.42 4.85 25.34
CA PRO A 84 10.78 4.43 24.98
C PRO A 84 10.81 3.03 24.35
N GLU A 85 10.00 2.10 24.85
CA GLU A 85 9.95 0.72 24.35
C GLU A 85 9.41 0.64 22.92
N ASP A 86 8.41 1.48 22.60
CA ASP A 86 7.83 1.56 21.26
C ASP A 86 8.82 2.18 20.27
N TRP A 87 9.62 3.14 20.71
CA TRP A 87 10.68 3.73 19.89
C TRP A 87 11.77 2.71 19.55
N SER A 88 12.27 1.95 20.53
CA SER A 88 13.25 0.89 20.30
C SER A 88 12.75 -0.16 19.30
N ARG A 89 11.48 -0.56 19.38
CA ARG A 89 10.87 -1.48 18.41
C ARG A 89 10.85 -0.89 17.00
N LEU A 90 10.57 0.40 16.85
CA LEU A 90 10.59 1.07 15.54
C LEU A 90 12.01 1.12 14.96
N GLU A 91 13.03 1.29 15.79
CA GLU A 91 14.44 1.24 15.38
C GLU A 91 14.86 -0.17 14.94
N GLU A 92 14.47 -1.20 15.68
CA GLU A 92 14.70 -2.60 15.31
C GLU A 92 14.05 -2.93 13.95
N LEU A 93 12.80 -2.51 13.74
CA LEU A 93 12.10 -2.71 12.47
C LEU A 93 12.79 -1.97 11.32
N ALA A 94 13.25 -0.74 11.55
CA ALA A 94 14.01 0.01 10.57
C ALA A 94 15.34 -0.68 10.22
N ALA A 95 16.04 -1.23 11.22
CA ALA A 95 17.28 -1.98 11.02
C ALA A 95 17.05 -3.26 10.22
N GLN A 96 15.99 -4.02 10.53
CA GLN A 96 15.60 -5.22 9.77
C GLN A 96 15.29 -4.88 8.31
N LEU A 97 14.59 -3.78 8.04
CA LEU A 97 14.30 -3.33 6.67
C LEU A 97 15.55 -2.89 5.92
N SER A 98 16.51 -2.26 6.62
CA SER A 98 17.80 -1.86 6.05
C SER A 98 18.60 -3.08 5.59
N GLN A 99 18.63 -4.15 6.39
CA GLN A 99 19.25 -5.43 6.01
C GLN A 99 18.61 -6.05 4.75
N GLN A 100 17.35 -5.74 4.48
CA GLN A 100 16.61 -6.20 3.30
C GLN A 100 16.72 -5.25 2.09
N GLY A 101 17.56 -4.22 2.17
CA GLY A 101 17.84 -3.26 1.10
C GLY A 101 16.94 -2.03 1.08
N VAL A 102 16.12 -1.80 2.10
CA VAL A 102 15.26 -0.60 2.20
C VAL A 102 15.74 0.28 3.34
N SER A 103 16.41 1.38 3.01
CA SER A 103 16.85 2.37 3.99
C SER A 103 15.69 3.29 4.40
N ALA A 104 15.18 3.09 5.62
CA ALA A 104 14.14 3.92 6.22
C ALA A 104 14.50 4.25 7.67
N THR A 105 14.07 5.41 8.14
CA THR A 105 14.21 5.81 9.56
C THR A 105 13.03 5.29 10.38
N ALA A 106 13.22 5.13 11.70
CA ALA A 106 12.15 4.74 12.63
C ALA A 106 10.90 5.63 12.51
N GLY A 107 11.08 6.95 12.32
CA GLY A 107 9.97 7.89 12.10
C GLY A 107 9.20 7.65 10.80
N GLN A 108 9.88 7.23 9.73
CA GLN A 108 9.22 6.88 8.46
C GLN A 108 8.45 5.57 8.57
N VAL A 109 9.02 4.58 9.25
CA VAL A 109 8.34 3.33 9.59
C VAL A 109 7.06 3.62 10.37
N ALA A 110 7.15 4.42 11.43
CA ALA A 110 6.00 4.81 12.24
C ALA A 110 4.93 5.53 11.42
N SER A 111 5.32 6.49 10.57
CA SER A 111 4.38 7.25 9.74
C SER A 111 3.60 6.35 8.79
N VAL A 112 4.25 5.37 8.16
CA VAL A 112 3.57 4.41 7.27
C VAL A 112 2.63 3.50 8.06
N MET A 113 3.05 3.00 9.22
CA MET A 113 2.20 2.14 10.07
C MET A 113 0.95 2.88 10.55
N VAL A 114 1.09 4.12 11.05
CA VAL A 114 -0.04 4.95 11.49
C VAL A 114 -1.01 5.18 10.34
N HIS A 115 -0.50 5.58 9.17
CA HIS A 115 -1.34 5.83 8.01
C HIS A 115 -2.10 4.58 7.57
N LYS A 116 -1.43 3.42 7.55
CA LYS A 116 -2.05 2.15 7.16
C LYS A 116 -3.11 1.70 8.17
N GLN A 117 -2.85 1.84 9.46
CA GLN A 117 -3.84 1.52 10.47
C GLN A 117 -5.08 2.42 10.36
N LEU A 118 -4.89 3.72 10.09
CA LEU A 118 -5.99 4.66 9.87
C LEU A 118 -6.80 4.32 8.60
N GLU A 119 -6.14 3.92 7.50
CA GLU A 119 -6.82 3.45 6.28
C GLU A 119 -7.68 2.20 6.56
N ILE A 120 -7.15 1.24 7.33
CA ILE A 120 -7.85 0.00 7.69
C ILE A 120 -9.08 0.31 8.56
N LEU A 121 -8.91 1.13 9.60
CA LEU A 121 -10.00 1.54 10.50
C LEU A 121 -11.06 2.40 9.76
N GLY A 122 -10.62 3.28 8.86
CA GLY A 122 -11.51 4.09 8.02
C GLY A 122 -12.31 3.25 7.02
N SER A 123 -11.70 2.22 6.45
CA SER A 123 -12.36 1.30 5.51
C SER A 123 -13.38 0.40 6.21
N ALA A 124 -13.06 -0.08 7.42
CA ALA A 124 -13.98 -0.87 8.24
C ALA A 124 -15.22 -0.08 8.66
N THR A 125 -15.07 1.23 8.94
CA THR A 125 -16.18 2.11 9.35
C THR A 125 -17.03 2.61 8.19
N ALA A 126 -16.46 2.74 6.98
CA ALA A 126 -17.18 3.16 5.78
C ALA A 126 -18.25 2.15 5.32
N GLY A 127 -18.06 0.85 5.60
CA GLY A 127 -19.03 -0.21 5.29
C GLY A 127 -20.34 -0.17 6.10
N HIS A 128 -20.41 0.64 7.16
CA HIS A 128 -21.58 0.71 8.06
C HIS A 128 -22.57 1.85 7.75
N ARG A 129 -22.36 2.64 6.69
CA ARG A 129 -23.33 3.67 6.28
C ARG A 129 -24.48 3.04 5.48
N ARG A 130 -25.48 2.50 6.19
CA ARG A 130 -26.80 2.21 5.61
C ARG A 130 -27.34 3.46 4.91
N PRO A 131 -27.79 3.39 3.64
CA PRO A 131 -28.49 4.51 3.02
C PRO A 131 -29.80 4.72 3.80
N SER A 132 -29.93 5.91 4.39
CA SER A 132 -31.14 6.37 5.04
C SER A 132 -32.30 6.29 4.05
N ARG A 133 -33.23 5.38 4.35
CA ARG A 133 -34.47 5.16 3.61
C ARG A 133 -35.19 6.50 3.46
N ARG A 134 -35.17 7.04 2.25
CA ARG A 134 -35.96 8.20 1.82
C ARG A 134 -37.42 7.92 2.17
N VAL A 135 -37.95 8.56 3.22
CA VAL A 135 -39.39 8.60 3.48
C VAL A 135 -39.98 9.58 2.49
N MET A 136 -40.40 9.07 1.31
CA MET A 136 -41.28 9.82 0.42
C MET A 136 -42.66 9.88 1.08
N LYS A 137 -42.98 11.03 1.69
CA LYS A 137 -44.37 11.45 1.86
C LYS A 137 -44.93 11.69 0.46
N ARG A 138 -45.75 10.76 -0.07
CA ARG A 138 -46.75 11.13 -1.07
C ARG A 138 -48.04 11.46 -0.32
N ALA A 139 -48.33 12.75 -0.28
CA ALA A 139 -49.61 13.28 0.13
C ALA A 139 -50.71 12.68 -0.77
N THR A 140 -51.65 11.98 -0.15
CA THR A 140 -52.98 11.74 -0.72
C THR A 140 -53.72 13.08 -0.71
N ARG A 141 -54.02 13.61 -1.91
CA ARG A 141 -55.07 14.61 -2.10
C ARG A 141 -56.34 13.85 -2.48
N SER A 142 -57.33 13.90 -1.60
CA SER A 142 -58.75 13.79 -1.97
C SER A 142 -59.26 15.14 -2.44
#